data_AF-A0A968P1U2-F1
#
_entry.id   AF-A0A968P1U2-F1
#
_cell.length_a   1.000
_cell.length_b   1.000
_cell.length_c   1.000
_cell.angle_alpha   90.00
_cell.angle_beta   90.00
_cell.angle_gamma   90.00
#
_symmetry.space_group_name_H-M   'P 1'
#
loop_
_entity.id
_entity.type
_entity.pdbx_description
1 polymer ?
#
loop_
_entity_poly.entity_id
_entity_poly.type
_entity_poly.pdbx_seq_one_letter_code
_entity_poly.pdbx_strand_id
1 'polypeptide(L)'
;MRKQRTVLTPGQVVKELRLKKEWTQKTLSEITDIAVANISNIESDRSRLGEERAIILAAAFGVRPEFILFPNGFEREDLSGTPPCHQATPQAKFPRIVNQKGENLPRTSELVSISSSP
;
A
#
# COMPACT_ATOMS: atom_id res chain seq x y z
N MET A 1 -28.29 3.37 18.81
CA MET A 1 -27.07 3.03 19.59
C MET A 1 -25.89 3.01 18.64
N ARG A 2 -24.89 3.88 18.78
CA ARG A 2 -23.71 3.87 17.89
C ARG A 2 -22.82 2.69 18.29
N LYS A 3 -22.61 1.73 17.38
CA LYS A 3 -21.66 0.63 17.57
C LYS A 3 -20.25 1.21 17.55
N GLN A 4 -19.50 1.01 18.63
CA GLN A 4 -18.10 1.46 18.70
C GLN A 4 -17.29 0.75 17.61
N ARG A 5 -16.35 1.47 16.99
CA ARG A 5 -15.46 0.90 15.97
C ARG A 5 -14.44 0.01 16.68
N THR A 6 -14.64 -1.29 16.62
CA THR A 6 -13.68 -2.27 17.13
C THR A 6 -12.50 -2.34 16.18
N VAL A 7 -11.28 -2.27 16.71
CA VAL A 7 -10.05 -2.49 15.94
C VAL A 7 -10.04 -3.97 15.53
N LEU A 8 -10.05 -4.23 14.23
CA LEU A 8 -10.06 -5.60 13.69
C LEU A 8 -8.64 -6.05 13.35
N THR A 9 -8.32 -7.30 13.67
CA THR A 9 -7.07 -7.93 13.19
C THR A 9 -7.29 -8.56 11.80
N PRO A 10 -6.23 -8.75 11.00
CA PRO A 10 -6.32 -9.47 9.73
C PRO A 10 -6.97 -10.85 9.87
N GLY A 11 -6.62 -11.62 10.91
CA GLY A 11 -7.21 -12.93 11.18
C GLY A 11 -8.70 -12.87 11.47
N GLN A 12 -9.13 -11.87 12.24
CA GLN A 12 -10.56 -11.62 12.51
C GLN A 12 -11.31 -11.29 11.21
N VAL A 13 -10.75 -10.49 10.32
CA VAL A 13 -11.37 -10.17 9.02
C VAL A 13 -11.55 -11.42 8.17
N VAL A 14 -10.54 -12.29 8.09
CA VAL A 14 -10.65 -13.58 7.37
C VAL A 14 -11.77 -14.43 7.95
N LYS A 15 -11.86 -14.52 9.28
CA LYS A 15 -12.91 -15.26 9.98
C LYS A 15 -14.30 -14.68 9.68
N GLU A 16 -14.46 -13.36 9.76
CA GLU A 16 -15.73 -12.68 9.46
C GLU A 16 -16.16 -12.89 8.00
N LEU A 17 -15.24 -12.77 7.03
CA LEU A 17 -15.51 -13.04 5.62
C LEU A 17 -15.95 -14.48 5.40
N ARG A 18 -15.28 -15.44 6.05
CA ARG A 18 -15.66 -16.86 6.00
C ARG A 18 -17.04 -17.11 6.57
N LEU A 19 -17.35 -16.54 7.74
CA LEU A 19 -18.67 -16.68 8.37
C LEU A 19 -19.78 -16.03 7.53
N LYS A 20 -19.51 -14.88 6.90
CA LYS A 20 -20.46 -14.20 6.00
C LYS A 20 -20.79 -15.03 4.76
N LYS A 21 -19.86 -15.88 4.31
CA LYS A 21 -20.06 -16.84 3.21
C LYS A 21 -20.61 -18.19 3.68
N GLU A 22 -20.82 -18.37 5.00
CA GLU A 22 -21.26 -19.62 5.63
C GLU A 22 -20.31 -20.80 5.36
N TRP A 23 -19.02 -20.52 5.17
CA TRP A 23 -18.02 -21.56 4.88
C TRP A 23 -17.40 -22.15 6.14
N THR A 24 -17.12 -23.44 6.12
CA THR A 24 -16.28 -24.08 7.14
C THR A 24 -14.79 -23.80 6.85
N GLN A 25 -13.91 -23.96 7.85
CA GLN A 25 -12.46 -23.85 7.61
C GLN A 25 -11.97 -24.91 6.61
N LYS A 26 -12.61 -26.08 6.57
CA LYS A 26 -12.34 -27.14 5.60
C LYS A 26 -12.72 -26.71 4.18
N THR A 27 -13.89 -26.12 4.01
CA THR A 27 -14.33 -25.59 2.71
C THR A 27 -13.38 -24.51 2.20
N LEU A 28 -12.96 -23.59 3.07
CA LEU A 28 -11.97 -22.58 2.69
C LEU A 28 -10.63 -23.23 2.30
N SER A 29 -10.19 -24.25 3.03
CA SER A 29 -8.99 -25.03 2.74
C SER A 29 -9.02 -25.65 1.34
N GLU A 30 -10.16 -26.25 0.98
CA GLU A 30 -10.38 -26.87 -0.34
C GLU A 30 -10.35 -25.84 -1.48
N ILE A 31 -10.82 -24.61 -1.23
CA ILE A 31 -10.84 -23.54 -2.24
C ILE A 31 -9.46 -22.91 -2.43
N THR A 32 -8.72 -22.68 -1.34
CA THR A 32 -7.47 -21.91 -1.36
C THR A 32 -6.21 -22.78 -1.41
N ASP A 33 -6.36 -24.10 -1.28
CA ASP A 33 -5.26 -25.06 -1.10
C ASP A 33 -4.33 -24.72 0.09
N ILE A 34 -4.92 -24.09 1.12
CA ILE A 34 -4.21 -23.76 2.37
C ILE A 34 -4.65 -24.78 3.41
N ALA A 35 -3.72 -25.47 4.06
CA ALA A 35 -4.04 -26.44 5.10
C ALA A 35 -5.00 -25.84 6.17
N VAL A 36 -6.00 -26.62 6.60
CA VAL A 36 -6.99 -26.22 7.62
C VAL A 36 -6.32 -25.70 8.90
N ALA A 37 -5.22 -26.32 9.33
CA ALA A 37 -4.44 -25.88 10.49
C ALA A 37 -3.86 -24.46 10.30
N ASN A 38 -3.41 -24.13 9.09
CA ASN A 38 -2.90 -22.80 8.77
C ASN A 38 -4.04 -21.77 8.76
N ILE A 39 -5.20 -22.11 8.20
CA ILE A 39 -6.39 -21.25 8.27
C ILE A 39 -6.77 -20.96 9.72
N SER A 40 -6.81 -21.99 10.58
CA SER A 40 -7.07 -21.81 12.01
C SER A 40 -6.03 -20.90 12.69
N ASN A 41 -4.75 -21.06 12.37
CA ASN A 41 -3.69 -20.19 12.88
C ASN A 41 -3.80 -18.74 12.38
N ILE A 42 -4.24 -18.54 11.14
CA ILE A 42 -4.50 -17.20 10.57
C ILE A 42 -5.69 -16.57 11.29
N GLU A 43 -6.81 -17.28 11.44
CA GLU A 43 -8.02 -16.77 12.10
C GLU A 43 -7.86 -16.48 13.60
N SER A 44 -6.87 -17.11 14.24
CA SER A 44 -6.50 -16.85 15.63
C SER A 44 -5.29 -15.91 15.79
N ASP A 45 -4.86 -15.27 14.71
CA ASP A 45 -3.71 -14.34 14.67
C ASP A 45 -2.39 -14.96 15.17
N ARG A 46 -2.29 -16.30 15.21
CA ARG A 46 -1.08 -17.04 15.60
C ARG A 46 -0.06 -17.11 14.48
N SER A 47 -0.48 -16.93 13.24
CA SER A 47 0.40 -16.83 12.06
C SER A 47 0.30 -15.43 11.45
N ARG A 48 1.46 -14.82 11.14
CA ARG A 48 1.48 -13.57 10.35
C ARG A 48 0.95 -13.86 8.96
N LEU A 49 0.03 -13.02 8.48
CA LEU A 49 -0.48 -13.09 7.12
C LEU A 49 0.45 -12.30 6.19
N GLY A 50 1.13 -13.01 5.29
CA GLY A 50 1.97 -12.39 4.26
C GLY A 50 1.16 -12.04 3.01
N GLU A 51 1.78 -11.28 2.10
CA GLU A 51 1.18 -10.82 0.85
C GLU A 51 0.63 -11.97 -0.01
N GLU A 52 1.43 -13.00 -0.27
CA GLU A 52 1.05 -14.16 -1.09
C GLU A 52 -0.23 -14.84 -0.60
N ARG A 53 -0.29 -15.13 0.70
CA ARG A 53 -1.48 -15.75 1.32
C ARG A 53 -2.67 -14.79 1.33
N ALA A 54 -2.43 -13.50 1.50
CA ALA A 54 -3.50 -12.51 1.42
C ALA A 54 -4.08 -12.42 0.00
N ILE A 55 -3.27 -12.52 -1.05
CA ILE A 55 -3.73 -12.54 -2.44
C ILE A 55 -4.63 -13.76 -2.69
N ILE A 56 -4.21 -14.95 -2.25
CA ILE A 56 -4.99 -16.18 -2.41
C ILE A 56 -6.34 -16.08 -1.68
N LEU A 57 -6.33 -15.63 -0.41
CA LEU A 57 -7.56 -15.44 0.37
C LEU A 57 -8.46 -14.37 -0.25
N ALA A 58 -7.87 -13.26 -0.71
CA ALA A 58 -8.58 -12.17 -1.36
C ALA A 58 -9.27 -12.64 -2.64
N ALA A 59 -8.60 -13.46 -3.45
CA ALA A 59 -9.16 -14.09 -4.64
C ALA A 59 -10.34 -15.01 -4.28
N ALA A 60 -10.20 -15.85 -3.25
CA ALA A 60 -11.28 -16.76 -2.81
C ALA A 60 -12.52 -16.01 -2.30
N PHE A 61 -12.33 -14.87 -1.62
CA PHE A 61 -13.45 -14.05 -1.13
C PHE A 61 -13.99 -13.03 -2.13
N GLY A 62 -13.25 -12.75 -3.21
CA GLY A 62 -13.56 -11.69 -4.17
C GLY A 62 -13.37 -10.28 -3.59
N VAL A 63 -12.36 -10.10 -2.75
CA VAL A 63 -12.02 -8.81 -2.12
C VAL A 63 -10.63 -8.34 -2.54
N ARG A 64 -10.27 -7.10 -2.19
CA ARG A 64 -8.92 -6.59 -2.40
C ARG A 64 -7.95 -7.08 -1.30
N PRO A 65 -6.69 -7.42 -1.61
CA PRO A 65 -5.71 -7.88 -0.62
C PRO A 65 -5.46 -6.85 0.49
N GLU A 66 -5.47 -5.55 0.16
CA GLU A 66 -5.22 -4.48 1.13
C GLU A 66 -6.27 -4.45 2.24
N PHE A 67 -7.51 -4.86 1.95
CA PHE A 67 -8.59 -4.90 2.94
C PHE A 67 -8.34 -5.97 4.01
N ILE A 68 -7.73 -7.09 3.63
CA ILE A 68 -7.40 -8.18 4.57
C ILE A 68 -6.14 -7.81 5.36
N LEU A 69 -5.11 -7.30 4.69
CA LEU A 69 -3.83 -6.96 5.32
C LEU A 69 -3.93 -5.74 6.26
N PHE A 70 -4.74 -4.75 5.89
CA PHE A 70 -4.83 -3.46 6.56
C PHE A 70 -6.28 -3.11 6.91
N PRO A 71 -6.93 -3.90 7.77
CA PRO A 71 -8.36 -3.75 8.06
C PRO A 71 -8.71 -2.43 8.76
N ASN A 72 -7.73 -1.80 9.42
CA ASN A 72 -7.89 -0.50 10.08
C ASN A 72 -7.37 0.68 9.24
N GLY A 73 -6.91 0.41 8.01
CA GLY A 73 -6.18 1.37 7.18
C GLY A 73 -4.73 1.55 7.62
N PHE A 74 -4.07 2.54 7.01
CA PHE A 74 -2.74 2.99 7.39
C PHE A 74 -2.83 4.38 7.99
N GLU A 75 -2.18 4.57 9.14
CA GLU A 75 -1.93 5.92 9.62
C GLU A 75 -0.75 6.47 8.84
N ARG A 76 -1.01 7.55 8.09
CA ARG A 76 0.02 8.32 7.39
C ARG A 76 0.57 9.35 8.35
N GLU A 77 1.71 9.07 8.96
CA GLU A 77 2.43 10.03 9.81
C GLU A 77 2.88 11.28 9.02
N ASP A 78 3.02 11.18 7.70
CA ASP A 78 3.33 12.30 6.82
C ASP A 78 2.15 13.25 6.55
N LEU A 79 0.91 12.85 6.88
CA LEU A 79 -0.27 13.70 6.72
C LEU A 79 -0.81 14.28 8.04
N SER A 80 -0.40 13.76 9.20
CA SER A 80 -0.64 14.43 10.49
C SER A 80 0.21 15.69 10.68
N GLY A 81 1.15 15.91 9.76
CA GLY A 81 1.81 17.18 9.51
C GLY A 81 1.84 17.49 8.03
N THR A 82 0.67 17.60 7.36
CA THR A 82 0.65 18.22 6.03
C THR A 82 1.33 19.58 6.17
N PRO A 83 2.52 19.84 5.57
CA PRO A 83 2.91 21.23 5.41
C PRO A 83 1.78 21.85 4.60
N PRO A 84 1.19 22.99 5.02
CA PRO A 84 0.24 23.68 4.17
C PRO A 84 0.90 23.83 2.81
N CYS A 85 0.17 23.64 1.72
CA CYS A 85 0.69 23.80 0.35
C CYS A 85 1.40 25.15 0.09
N HIS A 86 1.34 26.09 1.04
CA HIS A 86 2.11 27.34 1.11
C HIS A 86 3.57 27.20 1.56
N GLN A 87 3.99 26.02 2.02
CA GLN A 87 5.39 25.67 2.25
C GLN A 87 5.81 24.62 1.23
N ALA A 88 5.71 24.98 -0.05
CA ALA A 88 6.64 24.45 -1.04
C ALA A 88 8.04 24.55 -0.44
N THR A 89 8.78 23.44 -0.42
CA THR A 89 10.23 23.48 -0.17
C THR A 89 10.81 24.61 -1.00
N PRO A 90 11.62 25.53 -0.42
CA PRO A 90 12.28 26.53 -1.23
C PRO A 90 13.16 25.76 -2.21
N GLN A 91 12.75 25.77 -3.47
CA GLN A 91 13.45 25.28 -4.66
C GLN A 91 14.68 24.46 -4.29
N ALA A 92 14.56 23.13 -4.19
CA ALA A 92 15.75 22.29 -4.20
C ALA A 92 16.58 22.73 -5.41
N LYS A 93 17.66 23.47 -5.17
CA LYS A 93 18.56 23.93 -6.23
C LYS A 93 19.13 22.65 -6.81
N PHE A 94 18.59 22.22 -7.95
CA PHE A 94 19.20 21.17 -8.74
C PHE A 94 20.69 21.50 -8.85
N PRO A 95 21.59 20.57 -8.50
CA PRO A 95 23.02 20.85 -8.53
C PRO A 95 23.38 21.37 -9.92
N ARG A 96 24.13 22.47 -9.95
CA ARG A 96 24.58 23.05 -11.21
C ARG A 96 25.47 22.02 -11.88
N ILE A 97 25.04 21.51 -13.03
CA ILE A 97 25.86 20.58 -13.81
C ILE A 97 27.02 21.39 -14.37
N VAL A 98 28.20 21.18 -13.79
CA VAL A 98 29.48 21.72 -14.27
C VAL A 98 30.18 20.65 -15.10
N ASN A 99 30.88 21.05 -16.16
CA ASN A 99 31.75 20.13 -16.90
C ASN A 99 33.03 19.83 -16.08
N GLN A 100 33.86 18.90 -16.56
CA GLN A 100 35.13 18.51 -15.89
C GLN A 100 36.14 19.68 -15.75
N LYS A 101 35.91 20.80 -16.45
CA LYS A 101 36.71 22.03 -16.39
C LYS A 101 36.11 23.09 -15.46
N GLY A 102 34.99 22.81 -14.79
CA GLY A 102 34.30 23.73 -13.87
C GLY A 102 33.42 24.78 -14.55
N GLU A 103 33.21 24.68 -15.86
CA GLU A 103 32.37 25.60 -16.62
C GLU A 103 30.90 25.15 -16.57
N ASN A 104 30.00 26.13 -16.58
CA ASN A 104 28.57 25.88 -16.46
C ASN A 104 27.97 25.46 -17.80
N LEU A 105 27.30 24.31 -17.85
CA LEU A 105 26.52 23.95 -19.04
C LEU A 105 25.25 24.80 -19.13
N PRO A 106 24.88 25.32 -20.32
CA PRO A 106 23.63 26.02 -20.53
C PRO A 106 22.45 25.07 -20.29
N ARG A 107 21.34 25.59 -19.74
CA ARG A 107 20.12 24.79 -19.60
C ARG A 107 19.55 24.51 -20.99
N THR A 108 19.00 23.33 -21.21
CA THR A 108 18.42 22.91 -22.50
C THR A 108 17.37 23.87 -23.06
N SER A 109 16.74 24.69 -22.20
CA SER A 109 15.83 25.77 -22.58
C SER A 109 16.50 26.95 -23.33
N GLU A 110 17.81 27.14 -23.20
CA GLU A 110 18.55 28.23 -23.84
C GLU A 110 19.07 27.87 -25.24
N LEU A 111 19.08 26.59 -25.61
CA LEU A 111 19.51 26.13 -26.94
C LEU A 111 18.45 26.31 -28.03
N VAL A 112 17.19 26.53 -27.66
CA VAL A 112 16.06 26.63 -28.62
C VAL A 112 16.02 28.01 -29.32
N SER A 113 16.69 29.03 -28.79
CA SER A 113 16.66 30.38 -29.35
C SER A 113 17.72 30.67 -30.42
N ILE A 114 18.63 29.72 -30.71
CA ILE A 114 19.80 29.96 -31.59
C ILE A 114 19.57 29.44 -33.03
N SER A 115 18.48 28.72 -33.29
CA SER A 115 18.18 28.16 -34.64
C SER A 115 17.10 28.93 -35.40
N SER A 116 16.63 30.06 -34.89
CA SER A 116 15.69 30.95 -35.60
C SER A 116 16.30 32.34 -35.77
N SER A 117 17.29 32.43 -36.65
CA SER A 117 17.58 33.67 -37.37
C SER A 117 17.87 33.31 -38.83
N PRO A 118 17.22 33.99 -39.79
CA PRO A 118 17.31 33.69 -41.23
C PRO A 118 18.67 34.02 -41.84
#